data_AF-A0A0T6AF52-F1
#
_entry.id   AF-A0A0T6AF52-F1
#
_cell.length_a   1.000
_cell.length_b   1.000
_cell.length_c   1.000
_cell.angle_alpha   90.00
_cell.angle_beta   90.00
_cell.angle_gamma   90.00
#
_symmetry.space_group_name_H-M   'P 1'
#
loop_
_entity.id
_entity.type
_entity.pdbx_description
1 polymer ?
#
loop_
_entity_poly.entity_id
_entity_poly.type
_entity_poly.pdbx_seq_one_letter_code
_entity_poly.pdbx_strand_id
1 'polypeptide(L)'
;MREYRNLLIALGVMALLTPIGLYLPQILKAGAAWGEWGIHEVRKMVGYTPAGMEKTADTWKAPMPGYGPPGRGNIPSPTQGFYYLLSAFAGIVACGGAAYLLARWLTGRGRLPADRRP
;
A
#
# COMPACT_ATOMS: atom_id res chain seq x y z
N MET A 1 -0.58 0.93 -25.76
CA MET A 1 0.52 0.27 -25.00
C MET A 1 1.83 1.07 -25.01
N ARG A 2 2.35 1.56 -26.16
CA ARG A 2 3.62 2.33 -26.19
C ARG A 2 3.58 3.65 -25.40
N GLU A 3 2.46 4.35 -25.40
CA GLU A 3 2.30 5.65 -24.72
C GLU A 3 2.43 5.55 -23.19
N TYR A 4 1.97 4.44 -22.60
CA TYR A 4 2.07 4.20 -21.15
C TYR A 4 3.29 3.36 -20.76
N ARG A 5 4.12 2.97 -21.72
CA ARG A 5 5.25 2.07 -21.47
C ARG A 5 6.22 2.63 -20.42
N ASN A 6 6.53 3.92 -20.50
CA ASN A 6 7.44 4.56 -19.56
C ASN A 6 6.82 4.64 -18.15
N LEU A 7 5.51 4.91 -18.05
CA LEU A 7 4.79 4.90 -16.78
C LEU A 7 4.77 3.50 -16.16
N LEU A 8 4.48 2.47 -16.95
CA LEU A 8 4.47 1.07 -16.49
C LEU A 8 5.87 0.61 -16.05
N ILE A 9 6.92 1.02 -16.77
CA ILE A 9 8.31 0.76 -16.36
C ILE A 9 8.60 1.47 -15.03
N ALA A 10 8.25 2.75 -14.89
CA ALA A 10 8.46 3.51 -13.65
C ALA A 10 7.72 2.88 -12.46
N LEU A 11 6.46 2.48 -12.65
CA LEU A 11 5.67 1.79 -11.62
C LEU A 11 6.26 0.42 -11.27
N GLY A 12 6.74 -0.33 -12.27
CA GLY A 12 7.41 -1.61 -12.05
C GLY A 12 8.72 -1.45 -11.26
N VAL A 13 9.52 -0.44 -11.60
CA VAL A 13 10.74 -0.09 -10.87
C VAL A 13 10.41 0.32 -9.43
N MET A 14 9.41 1.18 -9.22
CA MET A 14 8.97 1.55 -7.88
C MET A 14 8.49 0.33 -7.07
N ALA A 15 7.72 -0.57 -7.68
CA ALA A 15 7.26 -1.80 -7.05
C ALA A 15 8.43 -2.69 -6.59
N LEU A 16 9.46 -2.83 -7.41
CA LEU A 16 10.68 -3.57 -7.08
C LEU A 16 11.51 -2.90 -5.98
N LEU A 17 11.46 -1.58 -5.86
CA LEU A 17 12.15 -0.82 -4.82
C LEU A 17 11.40 -0.80 -3.48
N THR A 18 10.11 -1.19 -3.43
CA THR A 18 9.33 -1.23 -2.18
C THR A 18 9.96 -2.02 -1.03
N PRO A 19 10.67 -3.15 -1.22
CA PRO A 19 11.28 -3.90 -0.12
C PRO A 19 12.34 -3.09 0.61
N ILE A 20 12.94 -2.09 -0.05
CA ILE A 20 13.89 -1.17 0.60
C ILE A 20 13.24 -0.47 1.80
N GLY A 21 11.94 -0.16 1.74
CA GLY A 21 11.20 0.43 2.85
C GLY A 21 11.12 -0.46 4.10
N LEU A 22 11.30 -1.78 3.94
CA LEU A 22 11.37 -2.75 5.04
C LEU A 22 12.80 -2.93 5.55
N TYR A 23 13.78 -3.06 4.65
CA TYR A 23 15.18 -3.34 5.02
C TYR A 23 15.94 -2.10 5.50
N LEU A 24 15.68 -0.92 4.93
CA LEU A 24 16.43 0.30 5.23
C LEU A 24 16.26 0.76 6.69
N PRO A 25 15.04 0.75 7.28
CA PRO A 25 14.87 1.07 8.71
C PRO A 25 15.57 0.07 9.65
N GLN A 26 15.67 -1.21 9.26
CA GLN A 26 16.41 -2.22 10.01
C GLN A 26 17.91 -1.95 10.03
N ILE A 27 18.48 -1.53 8.89
CA ILE A 27 19.91 -1.20 8.76
C ILE A 27 20.24 0.07 9.54
N LEU A 28 19.39 1.10 9.43
CA LEU A 28 19.60 2.40 10.06
C LEU A 28 19.16 2.46 11.52
N LYS A 29 18.62 1.35 12.08
CA LYS A 29 17.99 1.29 13.41
C LYS A 29 16.94 2.39 13.61
N ALA A 30 16.26 2.78 12.53
CA ALA A 30 15.31 3.88 12.51
C ALA A 30 13.92 3.49 13.08
N GLY A 31 13.75 2.24 13.50
CA GLY A 31 12.50 1.73 14.06
C GLY A 31 11.67 0.96 13.03
N ALA A 32 10.35 1.13 13.08
CA ALA A 32 9.41 0.39 12.23
C ALA A 32 9.52 0.80 10.74
N ALA A 33 9.00 -0.07 9.87
CA ALA A 33 8.95 0.17 8.44
C ALA A 33 8.19 1.46 8.12
N TRP A 34 8.58 2.12 7.03
CA TRP A 34 7.87 3.31 6.55
C TRP A 34 6.41 2.98 6.26
N GLY A 35 5.49 3.66 6.95
CA GLY A 35 4.04 3.41 6.85
C GLY A 35 3.47 2.46 7.91
N GLU A 36 4.31 1.77 8.69
CA GLU A 36 3.90 0.93 9.84
C GLU A 36 4.12 1.66 11.19
N TRP A 37 4.16 3.00 11.19
CA TRP A 37 4.41 3.77 12.42
C TRP A 37 3.17 3.80 13.31
N GLY A 38 3.32 3.23 14.51
CA GLY A 38 2.37 3.37 15.59
C GLY A 38 2.64 4.59 16.46
N ILE A 39 1.75 4.79 17.43
CA ILE A 39 1.84 5.91 18.37
C ILE A 39 3.09 5.86 19.27
N HIS A 40 3.60 4.65 19.52
CA HIS A 40 4.83 4.43 20.28
C HIS A 40 6.08 4.81 19.46
N GLU A 41 6.12 4.45 18.18
CA GLU A 41 7.18 4.81 17.25
C GLU A 41 7.22 6.32 17.07
N VAL A 42 6.06 6.94 16.84
CA VAL A 42 5.97 8.40 16.69
C VAL A 42 6.40 9.11 17.98
N ARG A 43 6.00 8.64 19.16
CA ARG A 43 6.49 9.18 20.44
C ARG A 43 8.02 9.07 20.55
N LYS A 44 8.62 7.96 20.13
CA LYS A 44 10.08 7.78 20.14
C LYS A 44 10.81 8.71 19.17
N MET A 45 10.22 8.96 17.99
CA MET A 45 10.82 9.81 16.96
C MET A 45 10.69 11.31 17.28
N VAL A 46 9.53 11.73 17.79
CA VAL A 46 9.18 13.15 17.95
C VAL A 46 9.24 13.62 19.41
N GLY A 47 9.30 12.70 20.38
CA GLY A 47 9.40 12.99 21.81
C GLY A 47 8.06 13.25 22.51
N TYR A 48 6.95 13.32 21.78
CA TYR A 48 5.60 13.46 22.34
C TYR A 48 4.58 12.67 21.53
N THR A 49 3.39 12.45 22.10
CA THR A 49 2.27 11.81 21.41
C THR A 49 1.32 12.87 20.86
N PRO A 50 1.08 12.93 19.54
CA PRO A 50 0.07 13.82 18.98
C PRO A 50 -1.33 13.42 19.49
N ALA A 51 -2.06 14.34 20.11
CA ALA A 51 -3.39 14.07 20.68
C ALA A 51 -4.41 13.55 19.66
N GLY A 52 -4.24 13.90 18.38
CA GLY A 52 -5.06 13.36 17.29
C GLY A 52 -4.80 11.86 17.04
N MET A 53 -3.55 11.42 17.07
CA MET A 53 -3.20 10.00 16.95
C MET A 53 -3.68 9.21 18.16
N GLU A 54 -3.63 9.79 19.36
CA GLU A 54 -4.08 9.08 20.58
C GLU A 54 -5.55 8.68 20.52
N LYS A 55 -6.38 9.50 19.88
CA LYS A 55 -7.81 9.21 19.70
C LYS A 55 -8.09 8.21 18.58
N THR A 56 -7.25 8.17 17.55
CA THR A 56 -7.52 7.39 16.33
C THR A 56 -6.69 6.12 16.21
N ALA A 57 -5.58 6.00 16.95
CA ALA A 57 -4.67 4.86 16.88
C ALA A 57 -5.36 3.53 17.21
N ASP A 58 -6.31 3.53 18.16
CA ASP A 58 -7.05 2.33 18.54
C ASP A 58 -8.28 2.06 17.65
N THR A 59 -8.65 2.99 16.77
CA THR A 59 -9.87 2.88 15.94
C THR A 59 -9.70 1.86 14.81
N TRP A 60 -8.48 1.70 14.29
CA TRP A 60 -8.19 0.79 13.20
C TRP A 60 -7.04 -0.16 13.56
N LYS A 61 -7.36 -1.44 13.69
CA LYS A 61 -6.35 -2.50 13.84
C LYS A 61 -6.10 -3.12 12.47
N ALA A 62 -4.87 -3.05 12.00
CA ALA A 62 -4.48 -3.69 10.76
C ALA A 62 -4.74 -5.21 10.85
N PRO A 63 -5.35 -5.83 9.82
CA PRO A 63 -5.63 -7.26 9.82
C PRO A 63 -4.36 -8.13 9.80
N MET A 64 -3.22 -7.56 9.39
CA MET A 64 -1.94 -8.26 9.27
C MET A 64 -0.77 -7.36 9.71
N PRO A 65 -0.64 -7.07 11.03
CA PRO A 65 0.40 -6.18 11.53
C PRO A 65 1.80 -6.75 11.24
N GLY A 66 2.70 -5.92 10.71
CA GLY A 66 4.08 -6.33 10.42
C GLY A 66 4.24 -7.34 9.27
N TYR A 67 3.22 -7.51 8.42
CA TYR A 67 3.22 -8.41 7.26
C TYR A 67 3.46 -9.89 7.62
N GLY A 68 2.74 -10.37 8.64
CA GLY A 68 2.81 -11.77 9.05
C GLY A 68 1.43 -12.41 9.29
N PRO A 69 1.27 -13.75 9.10
CA PRO A 69 0.00 -14.41 9.34
C PRO A 69 -0.56 -14.10 10.73
N PRO A 70 -1.85 -13.77 10.85
CA PRO A 70 -2.48 -13.54 12.13
C PRO A 70 -2.29 -14.78 13.03
N GLY A 71 -1.72 -14.57 14.23
CA GLY A 71 -1.47 -15.65 15.20
C GLY A 71 -0.07 -16.29 15.15
N ARG A 72 0.81 -15.90 14.21
CA ARG A 72 2.23 -16.28 14.25
C ARG A 72 3.10 -15.06 14.60
N GLY A 73 3.65 -15.08 15.82
CA GLY A 73 4.66 -14.10 16.23
C GLY A 73 5.91 -14.15 15.34
N ASN A 74 6.58 -12.99 15.25
CA ASN A 74 7.84 -12.68 14.56
C ASN A 74 8.37 -13.77 13.61
N ILE A 75 8.05 -13.63 12.33
CA ILE A 75 8.43 -14.56 11.28
C ILE A 75 9.88 -14.31 10.87
N PRO A 76 10.67 -15.35 10.51
CA PRO A 76 11.94 -15.17 9.83
C PRO A 76 11.91 -14.11 8.72
N SER A 77 12.97 -13.29 8.63
CA SER A 77 13.07 -12.17 7.69
C SER A 77 12.80 -12.49 6.20
N PRO A 78 13.08 -13.70 5.65
CA PRO A 78 12.75 -14.01 4.26
C PRO A 78 11.26 -14.19 4.00
N THR A 79 10.54 -14.82 4.94
CA THR A 79 9.11 -15.08 4.82
C THR A 79 8.28 -13.84 5.09
N GLN A 80 8.74 -12.92 5.96
CA GLN A 80 8.13 -11.60 6.11
C GLN A 80 8.18 -10.79 4.80
N GLY A 81 9.32 -10.82 4.08
CA GLY A 81 9.44 -10.17 2.76
C GLY A 81 8.48 -10.73 1.72
N PHE A 82 8.18 -12.04 1.77
CA PHE A 82 7.20 -12.67 0.88
C PHE A 82 5.77 -12.16 1.13
N TYR A 83 5.33 -12.10 2.40
CA TYR A 83 4.01 -11.57 2.75
C TYR A 83 3.90 -10.06 2.46
N TYR A 84 5.00 -9.32 2.60
CA TYR A 84 5.08 -7.92 2.18
C TYR A 84 4.81 -7.77 0.68
N LEU A 85 5.48 -8.58 -0.15
CA LEU A 85 5.28 -8.57 -1.60
C LEU A 85 3.87 -9.01 -2.00
N LEU A 86 3.31 -10.02 -1.31
CA LEU A 86 1.93 -10.47 -1.52
C LEU A 86 0.92 -9.36 -1.19
N SER A 87 1.12 -8.64 -0.09
CA SER A 87 0.31 -7.48 0.29
C SER A 87 0.42 -6.35 -0.74
N ALA A 88 1.62 -6.08 -1.24
CA ALA A 88 1.84 -5.08 -2.30
C ALA A 88 1.08 -5.47 -3.58
N PHE A 89 1.14 -6.73 -3.99
CA PHE A 89 0.41 -7.22 -5.16
C PHE A 89 -1.11 -7.12 -4.97
N ALA A 90 -1.62 -7.53 -3.80
CA ALA A 90 -3.03 -7.38 -3.45
C ALA A 90 -3.48 -5.91 -3.50
N GLY A 91 -2.66 -4.98 -2.98
CA GLY A 91 -2.91 -3.55 -3.07
C GLY A 91 -2.96 -3.02 -4.50
N ILE A 92 -2.01 -3.43 -5.37
CA ILE A 92 -2.00 -3.04 -6.78
C ILE A 92 -3.27 -3.52 -7.49
N VAL A 93 -3.66 -4.78 -7.28
CA VAL A 93 -4.88 -5.35 -7.88
C VAL A 93 -6.13 -4.64 -7.36
N ALA A 94 -6.21 -4.36 -6.06
CA ALA A 94 -7.35 -3.66 -5.46
C ALA A 94 -7.47 -2.22 -6.00
N CYS A 95 -6.38 -1.45 -6.01
CA CYS A 95 -6.36 -0.08 -6.53
C CYS A 95 -6.65 -0.04 -8.03
N GLY A 96 -5.99 -0.89 -8.82
CA GLY A 96 -6.21 -0.98 -10.27
C GLY A 96 -7.63 -1.43 -10.61
N GLY A 97 -8.16 -2.41 -9.88
CA GLY A 97 -9.54 -2.89 -10.00
C GLY A 97 -10.56 -1.81 -9.65
N ALA A 98 -10.37 -1.10 -8.54
CA ALA A 98 -11.24 0.01 -8.15
C ALA A 98 -11.22 1.14 -9.19
N ALA A 99 -10.03 1.53 -9.68
CA ALA A 99 -9.89 2.52 -10.74
C ALA A 99 -10.57 2.08 -12.04
N TYR A 100 -10.43 0.80 -12.42
CA TYR A 100 -11.09 0.24 -13.59
C TYR A 100 -12.63 0.24 -13.44
N LEU A 101 -13.15 -0.20 -12.29
CA LEU A 101 -14.58 -0.21 -12.01
C LEU A 101 -15.16 1.20 -12.02
N LEU A 102 -14.45 2.16 -11.43
CA LEU A 102 -14.82 3.58 -11.45
C LEU A 102 -14.82 4.12 -12.88
N ALA A 103 -13.77 3.86 -13.66
CA ALA A 103 -13.68 4.27 -15.06
C ALA A 103 -14.82 3.65 -15.89
N ARG A 104 -15.11 2.35 -15.70
CA ARG A 104 -16.22 1.65 -16.36
C ARG A 104 -17.57 2.27 -15.98
N TRP A 105 -17.76 2.62 -14.71
CA TRP A 105 -19.01 3.25 -14.26
C TRP A 105 -19.21 4.64 -14.86
N LEU A 106 -18.14 5.45 -14.92
CA LEU A 106 -18.16 6.79 -15.51
C LEU A 106 -18.37 6.76 -17.02
N THR A 107 -17.68 5.86 -17.73
CA THR A 107 -17.76 5.75 -19.20
C THR A 107 -18.98 4.96 -19.68
N GLY A 108 -19.53 4.07 -18.85
CA GLY A 108 -20.75 3.31 -19.14
C GLY A 108 -22.02 4.16 -19.25
N ARG A 109 -22.02 5.38 -18.69
CA ARG A 109 -23.14 6.33 -18.79
C ARG A 109 -23.15 7.19 -20.07
N GLY A 110 -22.12 7.11 -20.92
CA GLY A 110 -21.90 8.06 -22.02
C GLY A 110 -22.11 7.53 -23.45
N ARG A 111 -22.60 6.31 -23.65
CA ARG A 111 -22.79 5.77 -25.00
C ARG A 111 -24.22 6.05 -25.51
N LEU A 112 -24.47 7.29 -25.94
CA LEU A 112 -25.61 7.57 -26.83
C LEU A 112 -25.40 6.78 -28.14
N PRO A 113 -26.42 6.09 -28.68
CA PRO A 113 -26.30 5.38 -29.95
C PRO A 113 -25.96 6.38 -31.06
N ALA A 114 -24.80 6.21 -31.69
CA ALA A 114 -24.45 6.86 -32.94
C ALA A 114 -25.18 6.15 -34.09
N ASP A 115 -26.50 6.19 -34.07
CA ASP A 115 -27.33 5.83 -35.23
C ASP A 115 -28.63 6.61 -35.14
N ARG A 116 -28.64 7.73 -35.85
CA ARG A 116 -29.70 8.19 -36.75
C ARG A 116 -29.34 9.60 -37.18
N ARG A 117 -28.74 9.74 -38.36
CA ARG A 117 -28.98 10.92 -39.17
C ARG A 117 -29.57 10.46 -40.50
N PRO A 118 -30.69 11.07 -40.93
CA PRO A 118 -31.36 10.75 -42.19
C PRO A 118 -30.50 11.10 -43.41
#